data_AF-A0AAW4MSQ4-F1
#
_entry.id   AF-A0AAW4MSQ4-F1
#
_cell.length_a   1.000
_cell.length_b   1.000
_cell.length_c   1.000
_cell.angle_alpha   90.00
_cell.angle_beta   90.00
_cell.angle_gamma   90.00
#
_symmetry.space_group_name_H-M   'P 1'
#
loop_
_entity.id
_entity.type
_entity.pdbx_description
1 polymer ?
#
loop_
_entity_poly.entity_id
_entity_poly.type
_entity_poly.pdbx_seq_one_letter_code
_entity_poly.pdbx_strand_id
1 'polypeptide(L)'
;MENDKPRLSLDEQIQHLKDKGILFNIMDEESAKQYLKYNNNYYKLTSFRKNYDKHPGGENEGKYINLEFAYLVDVSIIDMRLRYRQYEMTRRKQKK
;
A
#
# COMPACT_ATOMS: atom_id res chain seq x y z
N MET A 1 6.34 -15.30 -23.30
CA MET A 1 5.14 -14.43 -23.33
C MET A 1 5.39 -13.33 -22.32
N GLU A 2 5.85 -12.17 -22.79
CA GLU A 2 6.05 -11.00 -21.95
C GLU A 2 4.69 -10.56 -21.39
N ASN A 3 4.58 -10.53 -20.07
CA ASN A 3 3.39 -10.04 -19.38
C ASN A 3 3.40 -8.50 -19.47
N ASP A 4 3.05 -7.96 -20.62
CA ASP A 4 2.82 -6.53 -20.80
C ASP A 4 1.42 -6.18 -20.26
N LYS A 5 1.24 -6.37 -18.94
CA LYS A 5 0.02 -5.93 -18.27
C LYS A 5 0.11 -4.40 -18.18
N PRO A 6 -0.81 -3.65 -18.83
CA PRO A 6 -0.80 -2.20 -18.76
C PRO A 6 -0.87 -1.75 -17.30
N ARG A 7 -0.15 -0.68 -16.96
CA ARG A 7 -0.24 -0.06 -15.64
C ARG A 7 -1.69 0.38 -15.44
N LEU A 8 -2.33 -0.18 -14.42
CA LEU A 8 -3.67 0.23 -13.99
C LEU A 8 -3.69 1.75 -13.77
N SER A 9 -4.69 2.41 -14.33
CA SER A 9 -5.06 3.81 -14.03
C SER A 9 -5.34 3.98 -12.52
N LEU A 10 -5.39 5.22 -12.04
CA LEU A 10 -5.67 5.48 -10.63
C LEU A 10 -7.04 4.95 -10.21
N ASP A 11 -8.05 5.07 -11.07
CA ASP A 11 -9.39 4.54 -10.82
C ASP A 11 -9.38 3.00 -10.74
N GLU A 12 -8.69 2.34 -11.67
CA GLU A 12 -8.54 0.88 -11.63
C GLU A 12 -7.74 0.40 -10.40
N GLN A 13 -6.75 1.18 -9.95
CA GLN A 13 -6.02 0.90 -8.72
C GLN A 13 -6.96 0.97 -7.50
N ILE A 14 -7.76 2.03 -7.38
CA ILE A 14 -8.74 2.16 -6.29
C ILE A 14 -9.75 1.03 -6.34
N GLN A 15 -10.33 0.73 -7.51
CA GLN A 15 -11.30 -0.35 -7.65
C GLN A 15 -10.71 -1.70 -7.27
N HIS A 16 -9.49 -2.00 -7.71
CA HIS A 16 -8.81 -3.25 -7.34
C HIS A 16 -8.56 -3.35 -5.83
N LEU A 17 -8.34 -2.24 -5.12
CA LEU A 17 -8.23 -2.23 -3.66
C LEU A 17 -9.59 -2.52 -3.00
N LYS A 18 -10.67 -1.91 -3.50
CA LYS A 18 -12.04 -2.16 -3.02
C LYS A 18 -12.46 -3.61 -3.25
N ASP A 19 -12.15 -4.20 -4.39
CA ASP A 19 -12.44 -5.60 -4.71
C ASP A 19 -11.74 -6.58 -3.74
N LYS A 20 -10.62 -6.15 -3.15
CA LYS A 20 -9.89 -6.90 -2.11
C LYS A 20 -10.43 -6.65 -0.70
N GLY A 21 -11.50 -5.87 -0.54
CA GLY A 21 -12.09 -5.51 0.76
C GLY A 21 -11.35 -4.41 1.51
N ILE A 22 -10.56 -3.59 0.83
CA ILE A 22 -9.89 -2.45 1.48
C ILE A 22 -10.86 -1.28 1.56
N LEU A 23 -10.92 -0.70 2.75
CA LEU A 23 -11.83 0.36 3.11
C LEU A 23 -11.19 1.74 2.90
N PHE A 24 -12.04 2.74 2.67
CA PHE A 24 -11.68 4.14 2.41
C PHE A 24 -12.44 5.07 3.36
N ASN A 25 -12.69 4.63 4.59
CA ASN A 25 -13.48 5.40 5.55
C ASN A 25 -12.65 6.48 6.26
N ILE A 26 -11.34 6.24 6.43
CA ILE A 26 -10.41 7.20 7.06
C ILE A 26 -9.77 8.12 6.03
N MET A 27 -9.41 7.57 4.87
CA MET A 27 -8.91 8.32 3.73
C MET A 27 -9.82 8.01 2.54
N ASP A 28 -10.54 9.01 2.06
CA ASP A 28 -11.47 8.85 0.95
C ASP A 28 -10.77 8.51 -0.37
N GLU A 29 -11.56 8.08 -1.36
CA GLU A 29 -11.05 7.64 -2.65
C GLU A 29 -10.29 8.75 -3.40
N GLU A 30 -10.74 10.00 -3.32
CA GLU A 30 -10.09 11.11 -4.02
C GLU A 30 -8.71 11.41 -3.40
N SER A 31 -8.64 11.49 -2.07
CA SER A 31 -7.39 11.64 -1.33
C SER A 31 -6.44 10.47 -1.59
N ALA A 32 -6.96 9.24 -1.68
CA ALA A 32 -6.17 8.07 -2.02
C ALA A 32 -5.62 8.14 -3.46
N LYS A 33 -6.41 8.60 -4.44
CA LYS A 33 -5.92 8.82 -5.82
C LYS A 33 -4.83 9.87 -5.85
N GLN A 34 -5.00 11.00 -5.16
CA GLN A 34 -3.96 12.02 -5.04
C GLN A 34 -2.70 11.43 -4.40
N TYR A 35 -2.84 10.66 -3.32
CA TYR A 35 -1.70 10.00 -2.69
C TYR A 35 -0.95 9.08 -3.66
N LEU A 36 -1.66 8.21 -4.40
CA LEU A 36 -1.07 7.28 -5.36
C LEU A 36 -0.39 8.02 -6.52
N LYS A 37 -0.98 9.12 -7.00
CA LYS A 37 -0.44 9.98 -8.06
C LYS A 37 0.92 10.58 -7.67
N TYR A 38 1.05 11.13 -6.46
CA TYR A 38 2.27 11.84 -6.05
C TYR A 38 3.35 10.94 -5.47
N ASN A 39 2.99 9.82 -4.85
CA ASN A 39 3.96 8.95 -4.18
C ASN A 39 4.48 7.81 -5.09
N ASN A 40 3.83 7.55 -6.24
CA ASN A 40 4.20 6.51 -7.23
C ASN A 40 4.60 5.16 -6.60
N ASN A 41 3.86 4.75 -5.57
CA ASN A 41 4.29 3.66 -4.68
C ASN A 41 3.26 2.53 -4.55
N TYR A 42 2.32 2.41 -5.49
CA TYR A 42 1.19 1.47 -5.40
C TYR A 42 1.65 0.04 -5.05
N TYR A 43 2.66 -0.51 -5.73
CA TYR A 43 3.13 -1.88 -5.49
C TYR A 43 3.73 -2.10 -4.10
N LYS A 44 4.52 -1.14 -3.60
CA LYS A 44 5.11 -1.24 -2.27
C LYS A 44 4.06 -1.02 -1.19
N LEU A 45 3.22 0.00 -1.35
CA LEU A 45 2.09 0.27 -0.46
C LEU A 45 1.22 -0.98 -0.30
N THR A 46 0.90 -1.61 -1.42
CA THR A 46 0.05 -2.79 -1.44
C THR A 46 0.74 -4.07 -0.97
N SER A 47 2.06 -4.09 -0.83
CA SER A 47 2.78 -5.24 -0.27
C SER A 47 2.50 -5.43 1.22
N PHE A 48 2.23 -4.34 1.96
CA PHE A 48 1.93 -4.37 3.40
C PHE A 48 0.58 -5.02 3.72
N ARG A 49 -0.30 -5.18 2.74
CA ARG A 49 -1.59 -5.86 2.91
C ARG A 49 -1.41 -7.30 3.40
N LYS A 50 -0.29 -7.95 3.08
CA LYS A 50 0.04 -9.32 3.54
C LYS A 50 0.14 -9.45 5.06
N ASN A 51 0.24 -8.34 5.78
CA ASN A 51 0.31 -8.30 7.25
C ASN A 51 -1.07 -8.29 7.91
N TYR A 52 -2.15 -8.36 7.13
CA TYR A 52 -3.53 -8.32 7.60
C TYR A 52 -4.27 -9.59 7.26
N ASP A 53 -5.14 -9.99 8.17
CA ASP A 53 -5.97 -11.18 8.02
C ASP A 53 -7.03 -11.01 6.92
N LYS A 54 -7.46 -12.14 6.40
CA LYS A 54 -8.53 -12.24 5.40
C LYS A 54 -9.64 -13.13 5.92
N HIS A 55 -10.85 -12.90 5.41
CA HIS A 55 -11.96 -13.80 5.70
C HIS A 55 -11.64 -15.23 5.21
N PRO A 56 -11.74 -16.24 6.09
CA PRO A 56 -11.40 -17.62 5.76
C PRO A 56 -12.48 -18.34 4.93
N GLY A 57 -13.67 -17.74 4.78
CA GLY A 57 -14.80 -18.32 4.04
C GLY A 57 -16.01 -17.39 4.01
N GLY A 58 -17.07 -17.85 3.34
CA GLY A 58 -18.33 -17.11 3.19
C GLY A 58 -18.31 -16.08 2.05
N GLU A 59 -19.29 -15.18 2.04
CA GLU A 59 -19.47 -14.19 0.95
C GLU A 59 -18.28 -13.22 0.76
N ASN A 60 -17.42 -13.09 1.77
CA ASN A 60 -16.25 -12.22 1.77
C ASN A 60 -14.93 -12.98 1.70
N GLU A 61 -14.94 -14.29 1.44
CA GLU A 61 -13.73 -15.12 1.36
C GLU A 61 -12.60 -14.45 0.54
N GLY A 62 -11.41 -14.41 1.13
CA GLY A 62 -10.21 -13.84 0.49
C GLY A 62 -10.11 -12.31 0.48
N LYS A 63 -11.13 -11.58 0.96
CA LYS A 63 -11.07 -10.14 1.22
C LYS A 63 -10.41 -9.85 2.57
N TYR A 64 -9.75 -8.70 2.69
CA TYR A 64 -9.12 -8.27 3.93
C TYR A 64 -10.15 -7.87 4.99
N ILE A 65 -9.86 -8.19 6.24
CA ILE A 65 -10.71 -7.86 7.39
C ILE A 65 -10.26 -6.50 7.95
N ASN A 66 -11.18 -5.54 8.04
CA ASN A 66 -10.97 -4.22 8.68
C ASN A 66 -9.71 -3.47 8.23
N LEU A 67 -9.31 -3.63 6.97
CA LEU A 67 -8.12 -3.00 6.43
C LEU A 67 -8.47 -1.68 5.74
N GLU A 68 -8.06 -0.56 6.34
CA GLU A 68 -8.21 0.79 5.76
C GLU A 68 -7.01 1.14 4.87
N PHE A 69 -7.25 1.85 3.77
CA PHE A 69 -6.19 2.39 2.91
C PHE A 69 -5.22 3.29 3.70
N ALA A 70 -5.75 4.08 4.64
CA ALA A 70 -4.97 4.94 5.52
C ALA A 70 -3.91 4.17 6.33
N TYR A 71 -4.20 2.93 6.76
CA TYR A 71 -3.23 2.12 7.50
C TYR A 71 -2.06 1.69 6.62
N LEU A 72 -2.32 1.37 5.35
CA LEU A 72 -1.26 1.06 4.40
C LEU A 72 -0.36 2.28 4.18
N VAL A 73 -0.96 3.47 4.07
CA VAL A 73 -0.22 4.73 3.92
C VAL A 73 0.67 4.95 5.14
N ASP A 74 0.15 4.83 6.34
CA ASP A 74 0.90 5.06 7.57
C ASP A 74 2.09 4.10 7.72
N VAL A 75 1.85 2.80 7.51
CA VAL A 75 2.93 1.78 7.54
C VAL A 75 4.00 2.09 6.48
N SER A 76 3.61 2.52 5.28
CA SER A 76 4.58 2.86 4.23
C SER A 76 5.46 4.07 4.58
N ILE A 77 4.91 5.05 5.32
CA ILE A 77 5.64 6.23 5.81
C ILE A 77 6.60 5.81 6.92
N ILE A 78 6.16 4.98 7.86
CA ILE A 78 7.00 4.44 8.94
C ILE A 78 8.19 3.68 8.34
N ASP A 79 7.93 2.79 7.38
CA ASP A 79 8.94 2.00 6.68
C ASP A 79 9.90 2.87 5.86
N MET A 80 9.44 3.94 5.23
CA MET A 80 10.31 4.95 4.58
C MET A 80 11.24 5.63 5.61
N ARG A 81 10.67 6.13 6.71
CA ARG A 81 11.43 6.84 7.75
C ARG A 81 12.47 5.93 8.38
N LEU A 82 12.12 4.67 8.66
CA LEU A 82 13.05 3.70 9.24
C LEU A 82 14.25 3.43 8.32
N ARG A 83 14.00 3.18 7.02
CA ARG A 83 15.08 2.99 6.04
C ARG A 83 15.97 4.22 5.90
N TYR A 84 15.38 5.41 5.90
CA TYR A 84 16.15 6.65 5.84
C TYR A 84 17.09 6.78 7.05
N ARG A 85 16.60 6.47 8.26
CA ARG A 85 17.42 6.44 9.48
C ARG A 85 18.53 5.40 9.42
N GLN A 86 18.24 4.19 8.95
CA GLN A 86 19.26 3.13 8.75
C GLN A 86 20.33 3.55 7.75
N TYR A 87 19.94 4.22 6.67
CA TYR A 87 20.85 4.75 5.67
C TYR A 87 21.78 5.82 6.27
N GLU A 88 21.24 6.79 7.02
CA GLU A 88 22.04 7.80 7.71
C GLU A 88 23.05 7.18 8.68
N MET A 89 22.63 6.19 9.47
CA MET A 89 23.52 5.49 10.41
C MET A 89 24.66 4.75 9.69
N THR A 90 24.34 4.06 8.60
CA THR A 90 25.34 3.33 7.79
C THR A 90 26.33 4.29 7.14
N ARG A 91 25.86 5.41 6.59
CA ARG A 91 26.72 6.43 5.98
C ARG A 91 27.66 7.12 6.99
N ARG A 92 27.24 7.25 8.25
CA ARG A 92 28.10 7.78 9.34
C ARG A 92 29.23 6.83 9.71
N LYS A 93 29.05 5.52 9.58
CA LYS A 93 30.09 4.51 9.85
C LYS A 93 31.18 4.45 8.77
N GLN A 94 30.87 4.82 7.53
CA GLN A 94 31.84 4.81 6.42
C GLN A 94 32.70 6.08 6.34
N LYS A 95 32.38 7.12 7.12
CA LYS A 95 33.14 8.38 7.20
C LYS A 95 34.08 8.45 8.42
N LYS A 96 34.17 7.38 9.19
CA LYS A 96 35.14 7.18 10.28
C LYS A 96 36.05 6.04 9.88
#